data_AF-A0A1V9X4G2-F1
#
_entry.id   AF-A0A1V9X4G2-F1
#
_cell.length_a   1.000
_cell.length_b   1.000
_cell.length_c   1.000
_cell.angle_alpha   90.00
_cell.angle_beta   90.00
_cell.angle_gamma   90.00
#
_symmetry.space_group_name_H-M   'P 1'
#
loop_
_entity.id
_entity.type
_entity.pdbx_description
1 polymer ?
#
loop_
_entity_poly.entity_id
_entity_poly.type
_entity_poly.pdbx_seq_one_letter_code
_entity_poly.pdbx_strand_id
1 'polypeptide(L)'
;LTDLYVDNPSPTEKITVFLNISLPKLPCNDCKTLLRQWITIISSDFCSSVVGLDIQDENGRHEVGHIADTEKTDINEGKGCNYAASFIINKVPGNFHVSTHAVQVQPDDINMSHEIHTLRFGDNLQTMEPHIKGSFNSLANHDRTGANGKESHDYIMKIVPTVFERSSSDEIVAYQYVYAHKDIINDHGDYGDNRVEVPDWQA
;
A
#
# COMPACT_ATOMS: atom_id res chain seq x y z
N LEU A 1 -27.95 -6.17 -16.87
CA LEU A 1 -28.59 -5.29 -15.87
C LEU A 1 -27.64 -5.19 -14.69
N THR A 2 -27.58 -4.03 -14.03
CA THR A 2 -26.80 -3.85 -12.80
C THR A 2 -27.81 -3.49 -11.72
N ASP A 3 -27.85 -4.30 -10.67
CA ASP A 3 -28.77 -4.13 -9.56
C ASP A 3 -27.98 -3.70 -8.31
N LEU A 4 -28.63 -2.92 -7.43
CA LEU A 4 -28.06 -2.49 -6.16
C LEU A 4 -28.69 -3.30 -5.03
N TYR A 5 -27.83 -3.87 -4.19
CA TYR A 5 -28.22 -4.64 -3.01
C TYR A 5 -27.63 -3.98 -1.77
N VAL A 6 -28.34 -4.08 -0.65
CA VAL A 6 -27.80 -3.64 0.64
C VAL A 6 -26.73 -4.63 1.07
N ASP A 7 -25.48 -4.17 1.11
CA ASP A 7 -24.40 -4.94 1.70
C ASP A 7 -24.50 -4.89 3.24
N ASN A 8 -24.51 -6.05 3.90
CA ASN A 8 -24.57 -6.13 5.35
C ASN A 8 -23.31 -6.85 5.86
N PRO A 9 -22.20 -6.11 6.01
CA PRO A 9 -20.91 -6.70 6.29
C PRO A 9 -20.91 -7.43 7.64
N SER A 10 -20.43 -8.67 7.64
CA SER A 10 -20.12 -9.35 8.90
C SER A 10 -18.88 -8.70 9.52
N PRO A 11 -18.80 -8.50 10.85
CA PRO A 11 -17.58 -8.02 11.51
C PRO A 11 -16.35 -8.90 11.27
N THR A 12 -16.56 -10.13 10.79
CA THR A 12 -15.51 -11.10 10.47
C THR A 12 -15.13 -11.11 8.99
N GLU A 13 -15.79 -10.31 8.15
CA GLU A 13 -15.53 -10.26 6.73
C GLU A 13 -14.18 -9.60 6.46
N LYS A 14 -13.42 -10.22 5.56
CA LYS A 14 -12.04 -9.86 5.26
C LYS A 14 -11.88 -9.59 3.78
N ILE A 15 -11.01 -8.64 3.45
CA ILE A 15 -10.75 -8.20 2.09
C ILE A 15 -9.27 -8.33 1.83
N THR A 16 -8.93 -9.01 0.74
CA THR A 16 -7.57 -9.04 0.21
C THR A 16 -7.29 -7.73 -0.52
N VAL A 17 -6.16 -7.11 -0.22
CA VAL A 17 -5.69 -5.88 -0.84
C VAL A 17 -4.39 -6.18 -1.56
N PHE A 18 -4.28 -5.69 -2.78
CA PHE A 18 -3.05 -5.75 -3.57
C PHE A 18 -2.56 -4.34 -3.85
N LEU A 19 -1.33 -4.04 -3.42
CA LEU A 19 -0.65 -2.77 -3.62
C LEU A 19 0.65 -3.00 -4.40
N ASN A 20 0.91 -2.14 -5.38
CA ASN A 20 2.19 -2.03 -6.07
C ASN A 20 2.52 -0.55 -6.23
N ILE A 21 3.61 -0.12 -5.59
CA ILE A 21 4.02 1.28 -5.50
C ILE A 21 5.53 1.38 -5.70
N SER A 22 5.97 2.31 -6.55
CA SER A 22 7.38 2.64 -6.72
C SER A 22 7.75 3.91 -5.96
N LEU A 23 8.82 3.84 -5.20
CA LEU A 23 9.44 4.94 -4.47
C LEU A 23 10.82 5.20 -5.11
N PRO A 24 10.91 5.99 -6.20
CA PRO A 24 12.13 6.09 -7.01
C PRO A 24 13.34 6.71 -6.31
N LYS A 25 13.11 7.39 -5.18
CA LYS A 25 14.13 8.11 -4.39
C LYS A 25 14.28 7.55 -2.97
N LEU A 26 13.69 6.39 -2.68
CA LEU A 26 13.85 5.68 -1.41
C LEU A 26 14.36 4.26 -1.70
N PRO A 27 15.55 3.86 -1.22
CA PRO A 27 16.08 2.52 -1.47
C PRO A 27 15.24 1.44 -0.77
N CYS A 28 15.27 0.18 -1.24
CA CYS A 28 14.55 -0.90 -0.55
C CYS A 28 15.19 -1.28 0.80
N ASN A 29 16.53 -1.17 0.86
CA ASN A 29 17.33 -1.50 2.01
C ASN A 29 18.37 -0.41 2.26
N ASP A 30 18.64 -0.13 3.52
CA ASP A 30 19.79 0.67 3.96
C ASP A 30 20.90 -0.29 4.43
N CYS A 31 21.99 -0.30 3.66
CA CYS A 31 23.16 -1.12 3.92
C CYS A 31 24.25 -0.26 4.52
N LYS A 32 24.42 -0.35 5.85
CA LYS A 32 25.49 0.38 6.53
C LYS A 32 26.78 -0.43 6.40
N THR A 33 27.71 0.06 5.59
CA THR A 33 29.07 -0.48 5.57
C THR A 33 29.71 -0.17 6.92
N LEU A 34 29.98 -1.19 7.73
CA LEU A 34 30.73 -1.04 8.97
C LEU A 34 32.18 -0.68 8.65
N LEU A 35 32.47 0.60 8.44
CA LEU A 35 33.83 1.13 8.47
C LEU A 35 34.34 1.14 9.92
N ARG A 36 34.64 -0.05 10.46
CA ARG A 36 35.54 -0.19 11.60
C ARG A 36 36.70 -1.14 11.25
N GLN A 37 37.75 -0.51 10.74
CA GLN A 37 39.14 -0.66 11.18
C GLN A 37 39.80 -2.06 11.02
N TRP A 38 40.66 -2.17 10.00
CA TRP A 38 41.95 -2.92 9.99
C TRP A 38 42.01 -4.38 10.45
N ILE A 39 40.93 -5.17 10.39
CA ILE A 39 41.03 -6.63 10.49
C ILE A 39 40.28 -7.26 9.33
N THR A 40 41.04 -7.85 8.42
CA THR A 40 40.58 -8.68 7.30
C THR A 40 39.68 -9.81 7.82
N ILE A 41 38.65 -10.17 7.03
CA ILE A 41 37.68 -11.29 7.25
C ILE A 41 36.57 -10.83 8.20
N ILE A 42 35.43 -10.23 7.81
CA ILE A 42 34.27 -10.76 7.06
C ILE A 42 33.44 -9.52 6.61
N SER A 43 33.23 -9.28 5.31
CA SER A 43 32.35 -8.19 4.84
C SER A 43 30.90 -8.68 4.86
N SER A 44 30.26 -8.70 6.03
CA SER A 44 28.79 -8.82 6.09
C SER A 44 28.21 -7.42 6.04
N ASP A 45 27.84 -6.97 4.85
CA ASP A 45 27.02 -5.76 4.72
C ASP A 45 25.71 -6.02 5.47
N PHE A 46 25.50 -5.28 6.56
CA PHE A 46 24.26 -5.36 7.33
C PHE A 46 23.23 -4.47 6.62
N CYS A 47 22.40 -5.10 5.80
CA CYS A 47 21.31 -4.46 5.10
C CYS A 47 20.00 -4.68 5.84
N SER A 48 19.33 -3.59 6.20
CA SER A 48 17.99 -3.63 6.78
C SER A 48 17.00 -2.94 5.86
N SER A 49 15.78 -3.46 5.78
CA SER A 49 14.76 -2.82 4.96
C SER A 49 14.27 -1.53 5.58
N VAL A 50 13.99 -0.54 4.74
CA VAL A 50 13.59 0.82 5.16
C VAL A 50 12.17 1.21 4.76
N VAL A 51 11.44 0.32 4.08
CA VAL A 51 10.03 0.51 3.72
C VAL A 51 9.21 -0.65 4.26
N GLY A 52 8.04 -0.38 4.82
CA GLY A 52 7.11 -1.40 5.28
C GLY A 52 5.67 -0.98 5.12
N LEU A 53 4.76 -1.92 5.40
CA LEU A 53 3.33 -1.70 5.48
C LEU A 53 2.90 -1.81 6.93
N ASP A 54 2.21 -0.80 7.43
CA ASP A 54 1.54 -0.84 8.74
C ASP A 54 0.02 -0.73 8.52
N ILE A 55 -0.76 -1.52 9.25
CA ILE A 55 -2.22 -1.55 9.15
C ILE A 55 -2.75 -1.10 10.51
N GLN A 56 -3.54 -0.03 10.52
CA GLN A 56 -4.11 0.51 11.76
C GLN A 56 -5.63 0.55 11.71
N ASP A 57 -6.26 0.35 12.87
CA ASP A 57 -7.69 0.57 13.05
C ASP A 57 -7.99 2.05 13.38
N GLU A 58 -9.28 2.37 13.56
CA GLU A 58 -9.73 3.72 13.93
C GLU A 58 -9.16 4.22 15.27
N ASN A 59 -8.70 3.32 16.14
CA ASN A 59 -8.11 3.65 17.43
C ASN A 59 -6.58 3.82 17.34
N GLY A 60 -6.00 3.76 16.14
CA GLY A 60 -4.56 3.83 15.92
C GLY A 60 -3.79 2.62 16.45
N ARG A 61 -4.47 1.48 16.66
CA ARG A 61 -3.77 0.24 17.04
C ARG A 61 -3.11 -0.35 15.79
N HIS A 62 -1.79 -0.52 15.86
CA HIS A 62 -1.00 -1.14 14.79
C HIS A 62 -1.24 -2.65 14.71
N GLU A 63 -0.81 -3.26 13.60
CA GLU A 63 -0.83 -4.72 13.37
C GLU A 63 -2.23 -5.37 13.37
N VAL A 64 -3.30 -4.63 13.07
CA VAL A 64 -4.67 -5.17 13.09
C VAL A 64 -5.05 -5.99 11.84
N GLY A 65 -4.07 -6.30 10.97
CA GLY A 65 -4.24 -7.05 9.73
C GLY A 65 -3.17 -8.10 9.53
N HIS A 66 -3.30 -8.90 8.47
CA HIS A 66 -2.30 -9.91 8.10
C HIS A 66 -1.60 -9.49 6.82
N ILE A 67 -0.31 -9.19 6.92
CA ILE A 67 0.56 -9.01 5.75
C ILE A 67 0.87 -10.42 5.23
N ALA A 68 0.30 -10.77 4.08
CA ALA A 68 0.44 -12.12 3.52
C ALA A 68 1.80 -12.26 2.83
N ASP A 69 2.08 -11.37 1.87
CA ASP A 69 3.31 -11.36 1.10
C ASP A 69 3.76 -9.93 0.82
N THR A 70 5.07 -9.69 0.92
CA THR A 70 5.68 -8.44 0.48
C THR A 70 6.90 -8.74 -0.38
N GLU A 71 6.99 -8.07 -1.52
CA GLU A 71 8.12 -8.12 -2.43
C GLU A 71 8.73 -6.72 -2.56
N LYS A 72 10.06 -6.67 -2.54
CA LYS A 72 10.84 -5.45 -2.69
C LYS A 72 11.84 -5.66 -3.81
N THR A 73 11.77 -4.81 -4.83
CA THR A 73 12.67 -4.88 -5.98
C THR A 73 13.39 -3.55 -6.12
N ASP A 74 14.72 -3.60 -6.14
CA ASP A 74 15.53 -2.41 -6.36
C ASP A 74 15.25 -1.81 -7.74
N ILE A 75 15.08 -0.50 -7.79
CA ILE A 75 14.96 0.29 -9.02
C ILE A 75 15.99 1.42 -9.01
N ASN A 76 16.22 2.05 -10.16
CA ASN A 76 17.16 3.18 -10.29
C ASN A 76 18.56 2.88 -9.73
N GLU A 77 19.13 1.70 -10.06
CA GLU A 77 20.45 1.28 -9.58
C GLU A 77 20.54 1.21 -8.04
N GLY A 78 19.46 0.79 -7.37
CA GLY A 78 19.39 0.64 -5.92
C GLY A 78 19.06 1.93 -5.16
N LYS A 79 18.75 3.03 -5.86
CA LYS A 79 18.35 4.30 -5.24
C LYS A 79 16.85 4.42 -4.97
N GLY A 80 16.07 3.55 -5.60
CA GLY A 80 14.63 3.48 -5.40
C GLY A 80 14.17 2.07 -5.08
N CYS A 81 12.92 1.96 -4.65
CA CYS A 81 12.30 0.69 -4.32
C CYS A 81 10.95 0.55 -5.02
N ASN A 82 10.75 -0.57 -5.73
CA ASN A 82 9.41 -1.02 -6.02
C ASN A 82 8.92 -1.92 -4.88
N TYR A 83 7.84 -1.52 -4.23
CA TYR A 83 7.22 -2.23 -3.13
C TYR A 83 5.87 -2.81 -3.57
N ALA A 84 5.77 -4.13 -3.58
CA ALA A 84 4.53 -4.84 -3.84
C ALA A 84 4.09 -5.59 -2.58
N ALA A 85 2.81 -5.51 -2.24
CA ALA A 85 2.26 -6.15 -1.05
C ALA A 85 0.89 -6.75 -1.33
N SER A 86 0.65 -7.94 -0.80
CA SER A 86 -0.64 -8.59 -0.69
C SER A 86 -0.96 -8.76 0.79
N PHE A 87 -2.07 -8.21 1.25
CA PHE A 87 -2.43 -8.22 2.66
C PHE A 87 -3.93 -8.29 2.85
N ILE A 88 -4.36 -8.70 4.04
CA ILE A 88 -5.76 -8.89 4.39
C ILE A 88 -6.15 -7.89 5.46
N ILE A 89 -7.20 -7.12 5.17
CA ILE A 89 -7.83 -6.18 6.09
C ILE A 89 -9.22 -6.67 6.47
N ASN A 90 -9.71 -6.23 7.63
CA ASN A 90 -11.11 -6.42 8.00
C ASN A 90 -11.97 -5.38 7.25
N LYS A 91 -13.20 -5.74 6.88
CA LYS A 91 -14.18 -4.84 6.24
C LYS A 91 -14.82 -3.90 7.27
N VAL A 92 -13.97 -3.09 7.91
CA VAL A 92 -14.33 -2.05 8.86
C VAL A 92 -13.52 -0.79 8.53
N PRO A 93 -14.00 0.41 8.90
CA PRO A 93 -13.22 1.61 8.72
C PRO A 93 -11.83 1.49 9.34
N GLY A 94 -10.83 2.05 8.67
CA GLY A 94 -9.44 1.89 9.06
C GLY A 94 -8.48 2.48 8.04
N ASN A 95 -7.20 2.20 8.20
CA ASN A 95 -6.18 2.71 7.31
C ASN A 95 -5.00 1.72 7.19
N PHE A 96 -4.21 1.91 6.14
CA PHE A 96 -2.92 1.29 6.01
C PHE A 96 -1.91 2.29 5.45
N HIS A 97 -0.66 2.07 5.80
CA HIS A 97 0.41 3.04 5.70
C HIS A 97 1.61 2.37 5.04
N VAL A 98 2.11 2.92 3.94
CA VAL A 98 3.44 2.58 3.44
C VAL A 98 4.42 3.61 4.00
N SER A 99 5.21 3.18 4.97
CA SER A 99 6.05 4.07 5.76
C SER A 99 7.43 3.48 6.02
N THR A 100 8.37 4.36 6.39
CA THR A 100 9.69 3.98 6.91
C THR A 100 9.66 3.63 8.40
N HIS A 101 8.57 3.98 9.09
CA HIS A 101 8.35 3.66 10.51
C HIS A 101 7.78 2.26 10.72
N ALA A 102 7.24 1.63 9.68
CA ALA A 102 6.80 0.24 9.69
C ALA A 102 7.97 -0.77 9.82
N VAL A 103 9.21 -0.31 9.87
CA VAL A 103 10.44 -1.12 9.98
C VAL A 103 11.38 -0.55 11.04
N GLN A 104 12.29 -1.39 11.54
CA GLN A 104 13.16 -1.05 12.69
C GLN A 104 14.25 -0.03 12.37
N VAL A 105 14.59 0.17 11.09
CA VAL A 105 15.68 1.05 10.66
C VAL A 105 15.09 2.18 9.83
N GLN A 106 15.31 3.41 10.28
CA GLN A 106 14.93 4.62 9.55
C GLN A 106 16.11 5.10 8.69
N PRO A 107 15.88 5.42 7.40
CA PRO A 107 16.90 5.96 6.54
C PRO A 107 17.19 7.43 6.88
N ASP A 108 18.42 7.87 6.64
CA ASP A 108 18.86 9.25 6.93
C ASP A 108 18.18 10.30 6.01
N ASP A 109 17.75 9.90 4.81
CA ASP A 109 17.00 10.74 3.87
C ASP A 109 15.70 10.03 3.47
N ILE A 110 14.58 10.61 3.88
CA ILE A 110 13.25 10.09 3.59
C ILE A 110 12.68 10.85 2.40
N ASN A 111 12.32 10.09 1.36
CA ASN A 111 11.65 10.62 0.19
C ASN A 111 10.45 9.77 -0.20
N MET A 112 9.25 10.26 0.12
CA MET A 112 7.98 9.57 -0.10
C MET A 112 7.34 9.88 -1.46
N SER A 113 8.04 10.62 -2.34
CA SER A 113 7.59 10.79 -3.72
C SER A 113 7.51 9.41 -4.39
N HIS A 114 6.40 9.12 -5.05
CA HIS A 114 6.08 7.76 -5.46
C HIS A 114 5.22 7.72 -6.73
N GLU A 115 5.09 6.53 -7.30
CA GLU A 115 4.12 6.20 -8.33
C GLU A 115 3.31 4.99 -7.87
N ILE A 116 1.99 5.12 -7.75
CA ILE A 116 1.11 3.97 -7.46
C ILE A 116 0.81 3.28 -8.79
N HIS A 117 1.39 2.11 -9.00
CA HIS A 117 1.10 1.29 -10.19
C HIS A 117 -0.26 0.63 -10.07
N THR A 118 -0.59 0.13 -8.87
CA THR A 118 -1.83 -0.61 -8.64
C THR A 118 -2.23 -0.53 -7.18
N LEU A 119 -3.49 -0.24 -6.92
CA LEU A 119 -4.16 -0.51 -5.65
C LEU A 119 -5.52 -1.15 -5.96
N ARG A 120 -5.72 -2.39 -5.53
CA ARG A 120 -6.94 -3.17 -5.79
C ARG A 120 -7.40 -3.88 -4.54
N PHE A 121 -8.71 -4.07 -4.46
CA PHE A 121 -9.41 -4.70 -3.34
C PHE A 121 -10.23 -5.88 -3.90
N GLY A 122 -10.12 -7.05 -3.25
CA GLY A 122 -10.75 -8.29 -3.67
C GLY A 122 -10.12 -8.89 -4.94
N ASP A 123 -10.96 -9.59 -5.70
CA ASP A 123 -10.57 -10.32 -6.90
C ASP A 123 -10.13 -9.41 -8.06
N ASN A 124 -9.27 -9.93 -8.93
CA ASN A 124 -8.87 -9.24 -10.15
C ASN A 124 -9.90 -9.40 -11.29
N LEU A 125 -11.05 -8.74 -11.14
CA LEU A 125 -12.13 -8.82 -12.14
C LEU A 125 -11.68 -8.35 -13.52
N GLN A 126 -10.80 -7.35 -13.63
CA GLN A 126 -10.29 -6.87 -14.93
C GLN A 126 -9.46 -7.92 -15.68
N THR A 127 -8.79 -8.83 -14.98
CA THR A 127 -8.07 -9.95 -15.61
C THR A 127 -9.01 -11.13 -15.90
N MET A 128 -9.94 -11.43 -14.99
CA MET A 128 -10.85 -12.56 -15.13
C MET A 128 -11.96 -12.31 -16.14
N GLU A 129 -12.43 -11.06 -16.24
CA GLU A 129 -13.55 -10.62 -17.07
C GLU A 129 -13.24 -9.26 -17.72
N PRO A 130 -12.32 -9.21 -18.70
CA PRO A 130 -11.78 -7.95 -19.25
C PRO A 130 -12.81 -7.09 -19.99
N HIS A 131 -13.99 -7.64 -20.28
CA HIS A 131 -15.10 -6.91 -20.90
C HIS A 131 -15.87 -6.04 -19.89
N ILE A 132 -15.74 -6.32 -18.59
CA ILE A 132 -16.38 -5.55 -17.52
C ILE A 132 -15.57 -4.29 -17.27
N LYS A 133 -16.21 -3.14 -17.47
CA LYS A 133 -15.63 -1.83 -17.19
C LYS A 133 -16.02 -1.39 -15.78
N GLY A 134 -15.06 -0.81 -15.06
CA GLY A 134 -15.30 -0.25 -13.73
C GLY A 134 -14.04 0.33 -13.12
N SER A 135 -14.22 1.03 -12.00
CA SER A 135 -13.16 1.76 -11.30
C SER A 135 -12.47 0.89 -10.24
N PHE A 136 -11.99 -0.28 -10.67
CA PHE A 136 -11.38 -1.30 -9.79
C PHE A 136 -9.92 -0.98 -9.40
N ASN A 137 -9.28 -0.04 -10.11
CA ASN A 137 -7.91 0.40 -9.88
C ASN A 137 -7.79 1.90 -10.22
N SER A 138 -8.58 2.74 -9.56
CA SER A 138 -8.67 4.18 -9.85
C SER A 138 -7.35 4.94 -9.64
N LEU A 139 -6.43 4.38 -8.83
CA LEU A 139 -5.08 4.90 -8.62
C LEU A 139 -4.03 4.28 -9.56
N ALA A 140 -4.43 3.58 -10.62
CA ALA A 140 -3.48 3.03 -11.59
C ALA A 140 -2.59 4.12 -12.21
N ASN A 141 -1.27 3.91 -12.13
CA ASN A 141 -0.24 4.84 -12.63
C ASN A 141 -0.40 6.26 -12.06
N HIS A 142 -0.78 6.37 -10.79
CA HIS A 142 -0.88 7.66 -10.12
C HIS A 142 0.52 8.17 -9.74
N ASP A 143 1.01 9.16 -10.49
CA ASP A 143 2.37 9.68 -10.37
C ASP A 143 2.45 10.89 -9.41
N ARG A 144 3.24 10.73 -8.36
CA ARG A 144 3.66 11.74 -7.37
C ARG A 144 5.18 11.83 -7.25
N THR A 145 5.93 11.36 -8.24
CA THR A 145 7.40 11.38 -8.26
C THR A 145 7.98 12.80 -8.33
N GLY A 146 7.18 13.76 -8.80
CA GLY A 146 7.47 15.20 -8.82
C GLY A 146 7.13 15.95 -7.54
N ALA A 147 6.49 15.31 -6.56
CA ALA A 147 6.15 15.92 -5.27
C ALA A 147 7.39 16.20 -4.41
N ASN A 148 7.22 17.00 -3.36
CA ASN A 148 8.29 17.18 -2.38
C ASN A 148 8.45 15.87 -1.59
N GLY A 149 9.67 15.33 -1.52
CA GLY A 149 9.93 14.04 -0.87
C GLY A 149 9.55 13.98 0.61
N LYS A 150 9.41 15.13 1.28
CA LYS A 150 9.01 15.23 2.69
C LYS A 150 7.50 15.38 2.89
N GLU A 151 6.72 15.37 1.82
CA GLU A 151 5.27 15.34 1.90
C GLU A 151 4.81 13.94 2.31
N SER A 152 3.91 13.89 3.29
CA SER A 152 3.03 12.74 3.49
C SER A 152 1.85 12.84 2.53
N HIS A 153 1.46 11.70 1.98
CA HIS A 153 0.37 11.61 1.02
C HIS A 153 -0.80 10.81 1.61
N ASP A 154 -1.93 11.47 1.82
CA ASP A 154 -3.15 10.87 2.33
C ASP A 154 -4.14 10.61 1.18
N TYR A 155 -4.55 9.37 1.01
CA TYR A 155 -5.57 8.94 0.06
C TYR A 155 -6.82 8.47 0.80
N ILE A 156 -7.88 9.27 0.78
CA ILE A 156 -9.14 9.00 1.46
C ILE A 156 -10.09 8.33 0.46
N MET A 157 -10.47 7.08 0.71
CA MET A 157 -11.17 6.24 -0.26
C MET A 157 -12.58 5.87 0.18
N LYS A 158 -13.50 5.88 -0.77
CA LYS A 158 -14.80 5.21 -0.63
C LYS A 158 -14.79 3.97 -1.48
N ILE A 159 -14.99 2.81 -0.84
CA ILE A 159 -14.91 1.51 -1.48
C ILE A 159 -16.32 0.90 -1.53
N VAL A 160 -16.67 0.34 -2.69
CA VAL A 160 -17.98 -0.25 -2.99
C VAL A 160 -17.78 -1.66 -3.54
N PRO A 161 -18.40 -2.69 -2.95
CA PRO A 161 -18.32 -4.06 -3.47
C PRO A 161 -19.02 -4.17 -4.83
N THR A 162 -18.53 -5.08 -5.66
CA THR A 162 -19.11 -5.44 -6.94
C THR A 162 -19.02 -6.95 -7.08
N VAL A 163 -20.16 -7.62 -6.92
CA VAL A 163 -20.28 -9.06 -7.09
C VAL A 163 -20.60 -9.35 -8.55
N PHE A 164 -19.80 -10.21 -9.17
CA PHE A 164 -20.04 -10.71 -10.51
C PHE A 164 -20.34 -12.21 -10.45
N GLU A 165 -21.60 -12.56 -10.73
CA GLU A 165 -22.04 -13.96 -10.84
C GLU A 165 -21.69 -14.48 -12.24
N ARG A 166 -20.67 -15.35 -12.34
CA ARG A 166 -20.36 -16.04 -13.60
C ARG A 166 -21.31 -17.21 -13.84
N SER A 167 -21.68 -17.91 -12.77
CA SER A 167 -22.66 -19.00 -12.75
C SER A 167 -23.26 -19.14 -11.35
N SER A 168 -24.24 -20.02 -11.15
CA SER A 168 -24.95 -20.19 -9.86
C SER A 168 -24.06 -20.61 -8.67
N SER A 169 -22.78 -20.92 -8.89
CA SER A 169 -21.83 -21.31 -7.84
C SER A 169 -20.44 -20.68 -8.00
N ASP A 170 -20.27 -19.72 -8.92
CA ASP A 170 -18.99 -19.04 -9.16
C ASP A 170 -19.24 -17.53 -9.12
N GLU A 171 -18.90 -16.92 -7.98
CA GLU A 171 -19.01 -15.50 -7.72
C GLU A 171 -17.61 -14.91 -7.60
N ILE A 172 -17.38 -13.81 -8.32
CA ILE A 172 -16.16 -13.01 -8.20
C ILE A 172 -16.52 -11.77 -7.40
N VAL A 173 -15.78 -11.51 -6.32
CA VAL A 173 -16.02 -10.35 -5.46
C VAL A 173 -14.86 -9.39 -5.63
N ALA A 174 -15.10 -8.34 -6.41
CA ALA A 174 -14.17 -7.24 -6.60
C ALA A 174 -14.74 -5.95 -6.03
N TYR A 175 -13.90 -4.93 -5.87
CA TYR A 175 -14.33 -3.68 -5.28
C TYR A 175 -13.89 -2.51 -6.14
N GLN A 176 -14.82 -1.58 -6.35
CA GLN A 176 -14.54 -0.31 -6.99
C GLN A 176 -14.31 0.74 -5.92
N TYR A 177 -13.52 1.77 -6.24
CA TYR A 177 -13.32 2.86 -5.31
C TYR A 177 -13.13 4.20 -6.00
N VAL A 178 -13.50 5.26 -5.28
CA VAL A 178 -13.12 6.64 -5.58
C VAL A 178 -12.26 7.16 -4.44
N TYR A 179 -11.39 8.13 -4.73
CA TYR A 179 -10.50 8.69 -3.74
C TYR A 179 -10.46 10.22 -3.79
N ALA A 180 -10.19 10.82 -2.63
CA ALA A 180 -9.69 12.18 -2.50
C ALA A 180 -8.24 12.09 -2.03
N HIS A 181 -7.40 13.02 -2.49
CA HIS A 181 -5.98 13.03 -2.18
C HIS A 181 -5.59 14.35 -1.54
N LYS A 182 -4.73 14.29 -0.52
CA LYS A 182 -4.23 15.43 0.25
C LYS A 182 -2.73 15.23 0.53
N ASP A 183 -1.96 16.29 0.32
CA ASP A 183 -0.54 16.34 0.69
C ASP A 183 -0.36 17.14 1.98
N ILE A 184 0.50 16.66 2.88
CA ILE A 184 0.83 17.32 4.14
C ILE A 184 2.34 17.40 4.25
N ILE A 185 2.89 18.60 4.34
CA ILE A 185 4.32 18.80 4.64
C ILE A 185 4.50 18.63 6.15
N ASN A 186 5.28 17.62 6.55
CA ASN A 186 5.68 17.45 7.93
C ASN A 186 6.94 18.27 8.20
N ASP A 187 6.77 19.41 8.89
CA ASP A 187 7.87 20.33 9.24
C ASP A 187 8.80 19.74 10.33
N HIS A 188 8.35 18.67 11.00
CA HIS A 188 9.18 17.81 11.84
C HIS A 188 9.76 16.69 10.97
N GLY A 189 10.92 16.95 10.37
CA GLY A 189 11.54 16.18 9.28
C GLY A 189 11.93 14.72 9.52
N ASP A 190 11.24 13.99 10.40
CA ASP A 190 11.41 12.56 10.72
C ASP A 190 10.23 11.68 10.26
N TYR A 191 9.15 12.26 9.71
CA TYR A 191 7.92 11.51 9.38
C TYR A 191 7.53 11.67 7.91
N GLY A 192 7.84 10.65 7.10
CA GLY A 192 7.31 10.48 5.75
C GLY A 192 6.42 9.24 5.69
N ASP A 193 5.21 9.39 5.15
CA ASP A 193 4.22 8.32 5.11
C ASP A 193 3.28 8.45 3.89
N ASN A 194 2.96 7.32 3.26
CA ASN A 194 1.91 7.21 2.26
C ASN A 194 0.73 6.46 2.87
N ARG A 195 -0.29 7.22 3.27
CA ARG A 195 -1.44 6.72 4.01
C ARG A 195 -2.65 6.54 3.10
N VAL A 196 -3.30 5.38 3.21
CA VAL A 196 -4.62 5.15 2.65
C VAL A 196 -5.63 5.07 3.79
N GLU A 197 -6.58 6.00 3.80
CA GLU A 197 -7.69 6.03 4.73
C GLU A 197 -8.96 5.49 4.07
N VAL A 198 -9.63 4.55 4.74
CA VAL A 198 -10.95 4.05 4.38
C VAL A 198 -11.92 4.46 5.48
N PRO A 199 -12.48 5.69 5.41
CA PRO A 199 -13.35 6.22 6.45
C PRO A 199 -14.71 5.52 6.55
N ASP A 200 -15.17 4.89 5.47
CA ASP A 200 -16.46 4.20 5.45
C ASP A 200 -16.50 3.14 4.34
N TRP A 201 -17.10 2.00 4.65
CA TRP A 201 -17.45 0.97 3.66
C TRP A 201 -18.91 1.21 3.29
N GLN A 202 -19.15 1.75 2.09
CA GLN A 202 -20.50 2.08 1.66
C GLN A 202 -21.23 0.79 1.26
N ALA A 203 -22.37 0.56 1.93
CA ALA A 203 -23.34 -0.49 1.63
C ALA A 203 -24.30 -0.13 0.48
#